data_AF-A0A6B2T392-F1
#
_entry.id   AF-A0A6B2T392-F1
#
_cell.length_a   1.000
_cell.length_b   1.000
_cell.length_c   1.000
_cell.angle_alpha   90.00
_cell.angle_beta   90.00
_cell.angle_gamma   90.00
#
_symmetry.space_group_name_H-M   'P 1'
#
loop_
_entity.id
_entity.type
_entity.pdbx_description
1 polymer ?
#
loop_
_entity_poly.entity_id
_entity_poly.type
_entity_poly.pdbx_seq_one_letter_code
_entity_poly.pdbx_strand_id
1 'polypeptide(L)'
;MTEHDEGGEQVSAGTPMETPAVPDAAIPELVIISGMSGAGRSTAAKCLEDLGWFVVDNLPPALIPTMVELGARSQGNVARIAVVVDVRGRRFFDNLRESLAELESKNVTRRIVFLESSDEALVRRFESVRRPHPLQGDGRIVDGIAAERDLLRELRGDADLVIDTSSLNVHELRAKMDASFAGEEEPELRATVMSFGFKYGLPVDADLVVDMRFLPNPHWVPELRQYTGLNEEVAAYVFNQPGAKEFLDRYAEMLQLIAAGYRREGKRYVTIAVGCTGGKHRSVAMSEKLAARLASEGVETVIVHRDMGRE
;
A
#
# COMPACT_ATOMS: atom_id res chain seq x y z
N MET A 1 33.11 -76.58 16.29
CA MET A 1 32.08 -76.30 17.31
C MET A 1 32.16 -74.81 17.55
N THR A 2 31.04 -74.09 17.28
CA THR A 2 30.78 -72.62 17.47
C THR A 2 31.66 -71.67 16.63
N GLU A 3 31.22 -70.91 15.62
CA GLU A 3 30.07 -69.96 15.50
C GLU A 3 29.97 -68.98 16.68
N HIS A 4 30.48 -67.75 16.49
CA HIS A 4 29.69 -66.52 16.46
C HIS A 4 30.52 -65.31 16.01
N ASP A 5 29.79 -64.31 15.54
CA ASP A 5 30.09 -63.41 14.44
C ASP A 5 30.00 -61.93 14.90
N GLU A 6 30.70 -61.09 14.16
CA GLU A 6 30.54 -59.64 13.92
C GLU A 6 30.33 -58.60 15.06
N GLY A 7 31.19 -57.57 15.00
CA GLY A 7 31.06 -56.31 15.72
C GLY A 7 32.06 -55.26 15.20
N GLY A 8 32.06 -55.01 13.90
CA GLY A 8 32.87 -53.96 13.26
C GLY A 8 32.14 -52.61 13.29
N GLU A 9 32.66 -51.68 14.08
CA GLU A 9 32.13 -50.33 14.30
C GLU A 9 32.33 -49.45 13.03
N GLN A 10 31.23 -49.09 12.37
CA GLN A 10 31.24 -48.20 11.21
C GLN A 10 31.41 -46.74 11.66
N VAL A 11 32.52 -46.13 11.25
CA VAL A 11 32.75 -44.68 11.36
C VAL A 11 31.97 -44.00 10.22
N SER A 12 30.80 -43.44 10.55
CA SER A 12 30.00 -42.63 9.62
C SER A 12 30.71 -41.31 9.33
N ALA A 13 31.18 -41.14 8.09
CA ALA A 13 31.62 -39.86 7.57
C ALA A 13 30.47 -38.84 7.62
N GLY A 14 30.73 -37.67 8.21
CA GLY A 14 29.78 -36.58 8.31
C GLY A 14 29.36 -36.08 6.92
N THR A 15 28.06 -36.08 6.67
CA THR A 15 27.43 -35.40 5.55
C THR A 15 27.80 -33.91 5.60
N PRO A 16 28.25 -33.29 4.49
CA PRO A 16 28.39 -31.84 4.46
C PRO A 16 27.00 -31.24 4.65
N MET A 17 26.83 -30.37 5.65
CA MET A 17 25.65 -29.51 5.74
C MET A 17 25.55 -28.73 4.44
N GLU A 18 24.58 -29.07 3.60
CA GLU A 18 24.13 -28.21 2.52
C GLU A 18 23.67 -26.90 3.16
N THR A 19 24.47 -25.85 2.92
CA THR A 19 24.05 -24.47 3.16
C THR A 19 22.72 -24.27 2.43
N PRO A 20 21.66 -23.78 3.11
CA PRO A 20 20.40 -23.53 2.43
C PRO A 20 20.64 -22.56 1.28
N ALA A 21 20.20 -22.96 0.10
CA ALA A 21 20.24 -22.13 -1.09
C ALA A 21 19.67 -20.75 -0.77
N VAL A 22 20.48 -19.71 -1.01
CA VAL A 22 20.06 -18.32 -0.92
C VAL A 22 18.87 -18.16 -1.88
N PRO A 23 17.71 -17.63 -1.45
CA PRO A 23 16.61 -17.39 -2.36
C PRO A 23 17.09 -16.49 -3.50
N ASP A 24 16.74 -16.85 -4.73
CA ASP A 24 17.02 -16.07 -5.95
C ASP A 24 16.75 -14.59 -5.66
N ALA A 25 17.76 -13.73 -5.87
CA ALA A 25 17.63 -12.31 -5.61
C ALA A 25 16.46 -11.77 -6.47
N ALA A 26 15.35 -11.43 -5.82
CA ALA A 26 14.17 -10.92 -6.52
C ALA A 26 14.56 -9.65 -7.30
N ILE A 27 14.51 -9.74 -8.63
CA ILE A 27 14.85 -8.64 -9.52
C ILE A 27 13.78 -7.56 -9.34
N PRO A 28 14.14 -6.32 -8.94
CA PRO A 28 13.15 -5.28 -8.69
C PRO A 28 12.39 -4.88 -9.96
N GLU A 29 11.10 -4.59 -9.82
CA GLU A 29 10.36 -3.90 -10.87
C GLU A 29 10.78 -2.43 -10.94
N LEU A 30 10.95 -1.91 -12.16
CA LEU A 30 11.35 -0.53 -12.41
C LEU A 30 10.25 0.26 -13.12
N VAL A 31 9.87 1.41 -12.54
CA VAL A 31 9.02 2.40 -13.22
C VAL A 31 9.80 3.67 -13.46
N ILE A 32 9.80 4.16 -14.69
CA ILE A 32 10.40 5.44 -15.06
C ILE A 32 9.27 6.44 -15.27
N ILE A 33 9.24 7.49 -14.45
CA ILE A 33 8.31 8.60 -14.63
C ILE A 33 9.02 9.71 -15.38
N SER A 34 8.48 10.10 -16.53
CA SER A 34 8.90 11.29 -17.26
C SER A 34 7.69 12.02 -17.83
N GLY A 35 7.92 13.05 -18.63
CA GLY A 35 6.86 13.88 -19.19
C GLY A 35 7.16 15.36 -19.18
N MET A 36 6.21 16.11 -19.72
CA MET A 36 6.28 17.57 -19.84
C MET A 36 6.40 18.22 -18.45
N SER A 37 7.16 19.30 -18.36
CA SER A 37 7.26 20.10 -17.14
C SER A 37 5.87 20.68 -16.81
N GLY A 38 5.39 20.42 -15.59
CA GLY A 38 4.04 20.81 -15.17
C GLY A 38 2.92 19.80 -15.51
N ALA A 39 3.24 18.66 -16.13
CA ALA A 39 2.24 17.60 -16.40
C ALA A 39 1.91 16.71 -15.17
N GLY A 40 2.50 16.97 -14.00
CA GLY A 40 2.18 16.24 -12.77
C GLY A 40 3.12 15.10 -12.40
N ARG A 41 4.35 15.07 -12.93
CA ARG A 41 5.39 14.08 -12.58
C ARG A 41 5.56 13.88 -11.07
N SER A 42 5.61 14.98 -10.31
CA SER A 42 5.74 14.93 -8.84
C SER A 42 4.51 14.33 -8.16
N THR A 43 3.31 14.53 -8.72
CA THR A 43 2.09 13.89 -8.23
C THR A 43 2.13 12.39 -8.50
N ALA A 44 2.50 11.98 -9.72
CA ALA A 44 2.64 10.58 -10.09
C ALA A 44 3.69 9.86 -9.21
N ALA A 45 4.82 10.51 -8.96
CA ALA A 45 5.87 10.01 -8.07
C ALA A 45 5.34 9.76 -6.66
N LYS A 46 4.62 10.72 -6.07
CA LYS A 46 3.97 10.55 -4.76
C LYS A 46 2.94 9.43 -4.75
N CYS A 47 2.19 9.24 -5.83
CA CYS A 47 1.23 8.13 -5.90
C CYS A 47 1.95 6.77 -5.84
N LEU A 48 3.07 6.61 -6.56
CA LEU A 48 3.86 5.39 -6.48
C LEU A 48 4.49 5.20 -5.08
N GLU A 49 4.96 6.29 -4.45
CA GLU A 49 5.44 6.25 -3.06
C GLU A 49 4.36 5.73 -2.10
N ASP A 50 3.13 6.24 -2.23
CA ASP A 50 1.97 5.79 -1.44
C ASP A 50 1.59 4.33 -1.71
N LEU A 51 1.89 3.80 -2.92
CA LEU A 51 1.73 2.38 -3.28
C LEU A 51 2.90 1.50 -2.79
N GLY A 52 3.88 2.07 -2.10
CA GLY A 52 5.04 1.35 -1.54
C GLY A 52 6.16 1.12 -2.55
N TRP A 53 6.30 1.97 -3.57
CA TRP A 53 7.47 2.01 -4.44
C TRP A 53 8.58 2.83 -3.79
N PHE A 54 9.84 2.42 -3.98
CA PHE A 54 10.99 3.24 -3.62
C PHE A 54 11.22 4.31 -4.70
N VAL A 55 10.83 5.55 -4.40
CA VAL A 55 10.85 6.64 -5.37
C VAL A 55 12.13 7.48 -5.27
N VAL A 56 12.81 7.68 -6.40
CA VAL A 56 13.97 8.57 -6.52
C VAL A 56 13.66 9.68 -7.53
N ASP A 57 13.76 10.93 -7.09
CA ASP A 57 13.55 12.09 -7.96
C ASP A 57 14.86 12.56 -8.60
N ASN A 58 14.78 12.99 -9.86
CA ASN A 58 15.87 13.59 -10.63
C ASN A 58 17.17 12.75 -10.66
N LEU A 59 17.06 11.43 -10.81
CA LEU A 59 18.23 10.55 -10.93
C LEU A 59 18.81 10.63 -12.34
N PRO A 60 20.13 10.85 -12.49
CA PRO A 60 20.80 10.74 -13.79
C PRO A 60 20.58 9.35 -14.42
N PRO A 61 20.22 9.24 -15.71
CA PRO A 61 19.91 7.97 -16.35
C PRO A 61 20.99 6.90 -16.21
N ALA A 62 22.26 7.30 -16.31
CA ALA A 62 23.41 6.42 -16.18
C ALA A 62 23.56 5.74 -14.79
N LEU A 63 22.84 6.21 -13.76
CA LEU A 63 22.85 5.63 -12.41
C LEU A 63 21.68 4.67 -12.16
N ILE A 64 20.71 4.58 -13.08
CA ILE A 64 19.55 3.70 -12.95
C ILE A 64 20.00 2.22 -12.83
N PRO A 65 20.94 1.70 -13.64
CA PRO A 65 21.37 0.31 -13.54
C PRO A 65 21.96 -0.04 -12.17
N THR A 66 22.81 0.85 -11.64
CA THR A 66 23.39 0.71 -10.30
C THR A 66 22.33 0.69 -9.21
N MET A 67 21.29 1.52 -9.35
CA MET A 67 20.19 1.57 -8.37
C MET A 67 19.41 0.25 -8.34
N VAL A 68 19.08 -0.31 -9.51
CA VAL A 68 18.41 -1.61 -9.62
C VAL A 68 19.27 -2.72 -9.03
N GLU A 69 20.58 -2.70 -9.28
CA GLU A 69 21.51 -3.68 -8.71
C GLU A 69 21.56 -3.63 -7.18
N LEU A 70 21.58 -2.42 -6.59
CA LEU A 70 21.51 -2.25 -5.14
C LEU A 70 20.17 -2.73 -4.57
N GLY A 71 19.06 -2.49 -5.27
CA GLY A 71 17.74 -3.01 -4.92
C GLY A 71 17.71 -4.53 -4.89
N ALA A 72 18.25 -5.19 -5.93
CA ALA A 72 18.33 -6.65 -6.01
C ALA A 72 19.15 -7.26 -4.86
N ARG A 73 20.23 -6.59 -4.43
CA ARG A 73 21.06 -7.02 -3.29
C ARG A 73 20.38 -6.84 -1.93
N SER A 74 19.25 -6.14 -1.86
CA SER A 74 18.54 -5.84 -0.61
C SER A 74 17.60 -6.96 -0.14
N GLN A 75 17.76 -8.19 -0.65
CA GLN A 75 16.99 -9.39 -0.25
C GLN A 75 15.46 -9.17 -0.23
N GLY A 76 14.92 -8.47 -1.23
CA GLY A 76 13.47 -8.21 -1.35
C GLY A 76 12.94 -7.00 -0.59
N ASN A 77 13.74 -6.30 0.23
CA ASN A 77 13.31 -5.05 0.89
C ASN A 77 12.99 -3.92 -0.10
N VAL A 78 13.57 -3.97 -1.32
CA VAL A 78 13.32 -3.00 -2.39
C VAL A 78 12.89 -3.76 -3.64
N ALA A 79 11.68 -4.29 -3.61
CA ALA A 79 11.11 -5.06 -4.73
C ALA A 79 10.60 -4.18 -5.89
N ARG A 80 10.32 -2.89 -5.64
CA ARG A 80 9.72 -1.96 -6.61
C ARG A 80 10.40 -0.59 -6.53
N ILE A 81 10.95 -0.11 -7.63
CA ILE A 81 11.70 1.15 -7.72
C ILE A 81 11.04 2.06 -8.75
N ALA A 82 10.76 3.30 -8.37
CA ALA A 82 10.31 4.33 -9.30
C ALA A 82 11.36 5.43 -9.43
N VAL A 83 11.69 5.81 -10.65
CA VAL A 83 12.69 6.85 -10.93
C VAL A 83 12.03 7.96 -11.74
N VAL A 84 12.03 9.18 -11.22
CA VAL A 84 11.63 10.35 -11.99
C VAL A 84 12.84 10.83 -12.78
N VAL A 85 12.72 10.79 -14.10
CA VAL A 85 13.77 11.20 -15.01
C VAL A 85 13.36 12.47 -15.75
N ASP A 86 14.17 13.52 -15.58
CA ASP A 86 14.01 14.77 -16.29
C ASP A 86 14.96 14.80 -17.51
N VAL A 87 14.45 14.35 -18.66
CA VAL A 87 15.26 14.24 -19.88
C VAL A 87 15.33 15.60 -20.59
N ARG A 88 16.19 16.48 -20.10
CA ARG A 88 16.41 17.83 -20.69
C ARG A 88 17.62 17.88 -21.62
N GLY A 89 17.76 16.89 -22.51
CA GLY A 89 18.74 16.93 -23.60
C GLY A 89 18.88 15.58 -24.30
N ARG A 90 19.27 15.58 -25.59
CA ARG A 90 19.49 14.35 -26.37
C ARG A 90 20.48 13.40 -25.69
N ARG A 91 21.57 13.92 -25.13
CA ARG A 91 22.55 13.12 -24.37
C ARG A 91 21.96 12.38 -23.17
N PHE A 92 21.00 12.99 -22.47
CA PHE A 92 20.32 12.32 -21.36
C PHE A 92 19.38 11.22 -21.85
N PHE A 93 18.76 11.42 -23.01
CA PHE A 93 17.90 10.43 -23.64
C PHE A 93 18.70 9.23 -24.14
N ASP A 94 19.82 9.46 -24.82
CA ASP A 94 20.71 8.41 -25.30
C ASP A 94 21.22 7.55 -24.12
N ASN A 95 21.69 8.21 -23.05
CA ASN A 95 22.09 7.52 -21.82
C ASN A 95 20.95 6.72 -21.18
N LEU A 96 19.71 7.22 -21.25
CA LEU A 96 18.54 6.50 -20.74
C LEU A 96 18.27 5.23 -21.56
N ARG A 97 18.32 5.32 -22.90
CA ARG A 97 18.18 4.15 -23.78
C ARG A 97 19.27 3.11 -23.55
N GLU A 98 20.53 3.53 -23.42
CA GLU A 98 21.63 2.62 -23.11
C GLU A 98 21.41 1.91 -21.76
N SER A 99 21.02 2.68 -20.73
CA SER A 99 20.74 2.13 -19.39
C SER A 99 19.57 1.15 -19.41
N LEU A 100 18.52 1.46 -20.19
CA LEU A 100 17.36 0.59 -20.35
C LEU A 100 17.69 -0.71 -21.09
N ALA A 101 18.52 -0.65 -22.13
CA ALA A 101 18.97 -1.84 -22.86
C ALA A 101 19.85 -2.74 -21.98
N GLU A 102 20.69 -2.15 -21.12
CA GLU A 102 21.46 -2.91 -20.12
C GLU A 102 20.53 -3.65 -19.15
N LEU A 103 19.49 -2.97 -18.64
CA LEU A 103 18.53 -3.56 -17.72
C LEU A 103 17.67 -4.65 -18.36
N GLU A 104 17.30 -4.48 -19.62
CA GLU A 104 16.59 -5.50 -20.40
C GLU A 104 17.43 -6.77 -20.55
N SER A 105 18.74 -6.63 -20.80
CA SER A 105 19.67 -7.78 -20.85
C SER A 105 19.79 -8.54 -19.53
N LYS A 106 19.40 -7.92 -18.42
CA LYS A 106 19.36 -8.50 -17.07
C LYS A 106 17.97 -8.99 -16.66
N ASN A 107 17.01 -9.08 -17.59
CA ASN A 107 15.61 -9.49 -17.34
C ASN A 107 14.88 -8.63 -16.30
N VAL A 108 15.21 -7.33 -16.22
CA VAL A 108 14.50 -6.40 -15.34
C VAL A 108 13.19 -5.96 -15.99
N THR A 109 12.05 -6.25 -15.35
CA THR A 109 10.74 -5.73 -15.76
C THR A 109 10.74 -4.21 -15.59
N ARG A 110 10.53 -3.48 -16.69
CA ARG A 110 10.50 -2.01 -16.69
C ARG A 110 9.24 -1.45 -17.35
N ARG A 111 8.78 -0.30 -16.86
CA ARG A 111 7.67 0.47 -17.45
C ARG A 111 7.96 1.96 -17.48
N ILE A 112 7.77 2.60 -18.63
CA ILE A 112 7.94 4.04 -18.83
C ILE A 112 6.56 4.70 -18.82
N VAL A 113 6.35 5.61 -17.85
CA VAL A 113 5.18 6.46 -17.73
C VAL A 113 5.52 7.85 -18.23
N PHE A 114 4.79 8.31 -19.23
CA PHE A 114 4.93 9.65 -19.78
C PHE A 114 3.70 10.49 -19.47
N LEU A 115 3.87 11.54 -18.68
CA LEU A 115 2.81 12.51 -18.40
C LEU A 115 2.82 13.64 -19.43
N GLU A 116 1.69 13.84 -20.08
CA GLU A 116 1.49 14.96 -21.00
C GLU A 116 0.31 15.84 -20.60
N SER A 117 0.23 17.00 -21.23
CA SER A 117 -0.82 17.99 -21.03
C SER A 117 -0.86 18.92 -22.23
N SER A 118 -2.00 19.56 -22.47
CA SER A 118 -2.15 20.63 -23.45
C SER A 118 -1.33 21.84 -23.06
N ASP A 119 -0.94 22.64 -24.06
CA ASP A 119 -0.12 23.82 -23.85
C ASP A 119 -0.86 24.85 -22.97
N GLU A 120 -2.18 25.01 -23.15
CA GLU A 120 -3.00 25.92 -22.36
C GLU A 120 -3.03 25.52 -20.88
N ALA A 121 -3.15 24.21 -20.61
CA ALA A 121 -3.15 23.69 -19.25
C ALA A 121 -1.78 23.87 -18.58
N LEU A 122 -0.68 23.63 -19.31
CA LEU A 122 0.68 23.86 -18.81
C LEU A 122 0.94 25.34 -18.51
N VAL A 123 0.57 26.25 -19.43
CA VAL A 123 0.70 27.71 -19.22
C VAL A 123 -0.03 28.13 -17.95
N ARG A 124 -1.31 27.74 -17.78
CA ARG A 124 -2.08 28.05 -16.57
C ARG A 124 -1.41 27.53 -15.30
N ARG A 125 -0.85 26.32 -15.34
CA ARG A 125 -0.14 25.72 -14.20
C ARG A 125 1.12 26.52 -13.85
N PHE A 126 1.95 26.89 -14.82
CA PHE A 126 3.15 27.71 -14.59
C PHE A 126 2.81 29.11 -14.06
N GLU A 127 1.77 29.75 -14.61
CA GLU A 127 1.28 31.04 -14.12
C GLU A 127 0.80 30.96 -12.67
N SER A 128 0.08 29.89 -12.31
CA SER A 128 -0.45 29.70 -10.95
C SER A 128 0.65 29.61 -9.89
N VAL A 129 1.77 28.96 -10.21
CA VAL A 129 2.91 28.80 -9.30
C VAL A 129 3.98 29.89 -9.48
N ARG A 130 3.78 30.81 -10.45
CA ARG A 130 4.72 31.89 -10.82
C ARG A 130 6.16 31.41 -11.00
N ARG A 131 6.34 30.22 -11.56
CA ARG A 131 7.68 29.65 -11.83
C ARG A 131 8.03 29.78 -13.32
N PRO A 132 9.29 30.07 -13.65
CA PRO A 132 9.76 30.02 -15.02
C PRO A 132 9.74 28.57 -15.55
N HIS A 133 9.41 28.41 -16.84
CA HIS A 133 9.57 27.12 -17.50
C HIS A 133 11.06 26.84 -17.76
N PRO A 134 11.58 25.63 -17.50
CA PRO A 134 13.02 25.35 -17.56
C PRO A 134 13.73 25.67 -18.88
N LEU A 135 13.03 25.45 -20.00
CA LEU A 135 13.54 25.73 -21.35
C LEU A 135 13.10 27.09 -21.93
N GLN A 136 12.49 27.96 -21.13
CA GLN A 136 12.01 29.25 -21.68
C GLN A 136 13.15 30.23 -21.99
N GLY A 137 14.28 30.16 -21.27
CA GLY A 137 15.34 31.18 -21.37
C GLY A 137 14.79 32.59 -21.15
N ASP A 138 15.08 33.49 -22.10
CA ASP A 138 14.53 34.85 -22.16
C ASP A 138 13.23 34.94 -23.01
N GLY A 139 12.71 33.82 -23.50
CA GLY A 139 11.53 33.71 -24.35
C GLY A 139 10.21 33.54 -23.58
N ARG A 140 9.13 33.22 -24.30
CA ARG A 140 7.81 33.00 -23.68
C ARG A 140 7.68 31.55 -23.18
N ILE A 141 6.81 31.33 -22.20
CA ILE A 141 6.51 29.99 -21.65
C ILE A 141 6.09 29.02 -22.77
N VAL A 142 5.24 29.48 -23.70
CA VAL A 142 4.77 28.68 -24.84
C VAL A 142 5.92 28.21 -25.73
N ASP A 143 6.92 29.08 -25.96
CA ASP A 143 8.08 28.73 -26.79
C ASP A 143 8.92 27.64 -26.06
N GLY A 144 9.06 27.74 -24.74
CA GLY A 144 9.71 26.73 -23.90
C GLY A 144 8.98 25.37 -23.87
N ILE A 145 7.64 25.39 -23.81
CA ILE A 145 6.80 24.17 -23.86
C ILE A 145 6.95 23.48 -25.21
N ALA A 146 6.92 24.23 -26.32
CA ALA A 146 7.09 23.66 -27.65
C ALA A 146 8.47 23.00 -27.81
N ALA A 147 9.54 23.67 -27.36
CA ALA A 147 10.89 23.12 -27.39
C ALA A 147 11.03 21.84 -26.52
N GLU A 148 10.38 21.81 -25.34
CA GLU A 148 10.36 20.63 -24.49
C GLU A 148 9.63 19.46 -25.16
N ARG A 149 8.50 19.73 -25.80
CA ARG A 149 7.69 18.73 -26.51
C ARG A 149 8.47 18.10 -27.66
N ASP A 150 9.23 18.90 -28.40
CA ASP A 150 10.10 18.43 -29.46
C ASP A 150 11.23 17.53 -28.92
N LEU A 151 11.81 17.91 -27.78
CA LEU A 151 12.90 17.18 -27.14
C LEU A 151 12.45 15.82 -26.57
N LEU A 152 11.25 15.78 -26.00
CA LEU A 152 10.68 14.59 -25.37
C LEU A 152 9.90 13.69 -26.34
N ARG A 153 9.80 14.07 -27.63
CA ARG A 153 9.02 13.34 -28.64
C ARG A 153 9.43 11.86 -28.75
N GLU A 154 10.74 11.58 -28.73
CA GLU A 154 11.25 10.21 -28.81
C GLU A 154 10.90 9.41 -27.56
N LEU A 155 11.08 9.99 -26.37
CA LEU A 155 10.71 9.35 -25.10
C LEU A 155 9.21 9.08 -24.98
N ARG A 156 8.38 9.98 -25.51
CA ARG A 156 6.93 9.77 -25.60
C ARG A 156 6.60 8.58 -26.50
N GLY A 157 7.34 8.40 -27.60
CA GLY A 157 7.16 7.28 -28.53
C GLY A 157 7.53 5.93 -27.91
N ASP A 158 8.52 5.92 -27.02
CA ASP A 158 8.98 4.72 -26.31
C ASP A 158 8.19 4.42 -25.01
N ALA A 159 7.22 5.28 -24.65
CA ALA A 159 6.50 5.16 -23.40
C ALA A 159 5.49 4.00 -23.41
N ASP A 160 5.51 3.19 -22.36
CA ASP A 160 4.56 2.07 -22.17
C ASP A 160 3.18 2.57 -21.70
N LEU A 161 3.13 3.71 -21.03
CA LEU A 161 1.90 4.36 -20.59
C LEU A 161 2.00 5.88 -20.79
N VAL A 162 1.09 6.44 -21.58
CA VAL A 162 0.95 7.89 -21.75
C VAL A 162 -0.31 8.36 -21.01
N ILE A 163 -0.16 9.32 -20.09
CA ILE A 163 -1.27 9.90 -19.34
C ILE A 163 -1.43 11.36 -19.72
N ASP A 164 -2.52 11.66 -20.43
CA ASP A 164 -2.96 13.05 -20.64
C ASP A 164 -3.60 13.61 -19.36
N THR A 165 -2.98 14.65 -18.82
CA THR A 165 -3.40 15.36 -17.61
C THR A 165 -4.09 16.68 -17.88
N SER A 166 -4.40 17.03 -19.14
CA SER A 166 -4.95 18.33 -19.54
C SER A 166 -6.20 18.74 -18.77
N SER A 167 -7.09 17.77 -18.53
CA SER A 167 -8.37 17.97 -17.83
C SER A 167 -8.40 17.32 -16.45
N LEU A 168 -7.28 16.75 -15.99
CA LEU A 168 -7.24 16.03 -14.72
C LEU A 168 -6.87 16.97 -13.57
N ASN A 169 -7.59 16.84 -12.47
CA ASN A 169 -7.16 17.34 -11.18
C ASN A 169 -6.22 16.34 -10.47
N VAL A 170 -5.68 16.73 -9.31
CA VAL A 170 -4.70 15.92 -8.55
C VAL A 170 -5.28 14.57 -8.11
N HIS A 171 -6.55 14.52 -7.73
CA HIS A 171 -7.23 13.29 -7.30
C HIS A 171 -7.50 12.36 -8.47
N GLU A 172 -7.90 12.89 -9.63
CA GLU A 172 -8.13 12.08 -10.84
C GLU A 172 -6.83 11.51 -11.41
N LEU A 173 -5.73 12.28 -11.37
CA LEU A 173 -4.42 11.77 -11.73
C LEU A 173 -3.98 10.64 -10.78
N ARG A 174 -4.20 10.82 -9.48
CA ARG A 174 -3.94 9.77 -8.48
C ARG A 174 -4.73 8.50 -8.78
N ALA A 175 -6.04 8.61 -9.02
CA ALA A 175 -6.87 7.44 -9.35
C ALA A 175 -6.39 6.72 -10.61
N LYS A 176 -5.95 7.45 -11.65
CA LYS A 176 -5.35 6.83 -12.85
C LYS A 176 -4.03 6.12 -12.56
N MET A 177 -3.18 6.70 -11.72
CA MET A 177 -1.91 6.07 -11.31
C MET A 177 -2.19 4.81 -10.50
N ASP A 178 -3.08 4.88 -9.52
CA ASP A 178 -3.49 3.74 -8.71
C ASP A 178 -4.07 2.62 -9.58
N ALA A 179 -4.95 2.92 -10.53
CA ALA A 179 -5.50 1.91 -11.44
C ALA A 179 -4.45 1.27 -12.38
N SER A 180 -3.34 1.96 -12.64
CA SER A 180 -2.29 1.47 -13.56
C SER A 180 -1.16 0.72 -12.86
N PHE A 181 -1.00 0.92 -11.55
CA PHE A 181 0.14 0.47 -10.74
C PHE A 181 -0.24 -0.24 -9.43
N ALA A 182 -1.52 -0.24 -9.04
CA ALA A 182 -2.00 -1.28 -8.14
C ALA A 182 -1.79 -2.61 -8.88
N GLY A 183 -1.02 -3.51 -8.27
CA GLY A 183 -0.84 -4.86 -8.81
C GLY A 183 -2.18 -5.59 -8.90
N GLU A 184 -2.18 -6.80 -9.45
CA GLU A 184 -3.34 -7.70 -9.35
C GLU A 184 -3.75 -7.96 -7.89
N GLU A 185 -2.84 -7.69 -6.94
CA GLU A 185 -3.12 -7.51 -5.53
C GLU A 185 -3.33 -6.02 -5.23
N GLU A 186 -4.60 -5.56 -5.28
CA GLU A 186 -4.96 -4.33 -4.56
C GLU A 186 -4.51 -4.52 -3.11
N PRO A 187 -3.78 -3.57 -2.48
CA PRO A 187 -3.57 -3.64 -1.05
C PRO A 187 -4.96 -3.65 -0.38
N GLU A 188 -5.27 -4.79 0.26
CA GLU A 188 -6.53 -5.02 0.94
C GLU A 188 -6.78 -3.88 1.92
N LEU A 189 -8.03 -3.44 2.05
CA LEU A 189 -8.40 -2.49 3.08
C LEU A 189 -8.03 -3.11 4.44
N ARG A 190 -7.14 -2.47 5.19
CA ARG A 190 -6.81 -2.93 6.53
C ARG A 190 -7.74 -2.30 7.55
N ALA A 191 -8.38 -3.14 8.36
CA ALA A 191 -9.31 -2.72 9.39
C ALA A 191 -8.73 -2.91 10.79
N THR A 192 -8.69 -1.83 11.58
CA THR A 192 -8.45 -1.90 13.02
C THR A 192 -9.80 -1.96 13.74
N VAL A 193 -10.12 -3.09 14.36
CA VAL A 193 -11.32 -3.25 15.19
C VAL A 193 -10.94 -3.01 16.65
N MET A 194 -11.40 -1.89 17.21
CA MET A 194 -11.05 -1.46 18.56
C MET A 194 -12.24 -1.53 19.50
N SER A 195 -12.12 -2.21 20.64
CA SER A 195 -13.13 -2.13 21.70
C SER A 195 -12.83 -0.98 22.67
N PHE A 196 -13.84 -0.24 23.10
CA PHE A 196 -13.68 0.86 24.06
C PHE A 196 -14.88 1.04 25.01
N GLY A 197 -14.68 1.82 26.07
CA GLY A 197 -15.69 2.24 27.03
C GLY A 197 -16.11 3.70 26.83
N PHE A 198 -17.40 3.97 26.62
CA PHE A 198 -17.94 5.34 26.50
C PHE A 198 -17.63 6.21 27.72
N LYS A 199 -17.49 5.61 28.92
CA LYS A 199 -17.11 6.36 30.12
C LYS A 199 -15.70 6.97 30.06
N TYR A 200 -14.86 6.50 29.14
CA TYR A 200 -13.50 6.99 28.89
C TYR A 200 -13.40 7.89 27.64
N GLY A 201 -14.54 8.24 27.02
CA GLY A 201 -14.59 9.04 25.80
C GLY A 201 -14.39 8.24 24.51
N LEU A 202 -14.74 8.86 23.38
CA LEU A 202 -14.55 8.26 22.07
C LEU A 202 -13.05 8.20 21.70
N PRO A 203 -12.57 7.16 21.01
CA PRO A 203 -11.23 7.18 20.43
C PRO A 203 -11.14 8.27 19.37
N VAL A 204 -10.05 9.05 19.41
CA VAL A 204 -9.84 10.20 18.53
C VAL A 204 -9.52 9.81 17.08
N ASP A 205 -9.07 8.58 16.90
CA ASP A 205 -8.66 7.95 15.66
C ASP A 205 -9.74 7.01 15.09
N ALA A 206 -10.96 7.02 15.65
CA ALA A 206 -12.07 6.22 15.15
C ALA A 206 -12.69 6.85 13.90
N ASP A 207 -12.72 6.09 12.80
CA ASP A 207 -13.46 6.46 11.59
C ASP A 207 -14.95 6.11 11.71
N LEU A 208 -15.22 4.94 12.28
CA LEU A 208 -16.57 4.43 12.53
C LEU A 208 -16.71 4.13 14.02
N VAL A 209 -17.83 4.53 14.61
CA VAL A 209 -18.16 4.23 16.01
C VAL A 209 -19.47 3.46 16.04
N VAL A 210 -19.49 2.35 16.77
CA VAL A 210 -20.66 1.51 16.93
C VAL A 210 -20.96 1.28 18.41
N ASP A 211 -22.23 1.43 18.79
CA ASP A 211 -22.67 1.36 20.19
C ASP A 211 -23.31 0.01 20.52
N MET A 212 -22.69 -0.77 21.41
CA MET A 212 -23.17 -2.06 21.91
C MET A 212 -24.00 -1.95 23.19
N ARG A 213 -24.32 -0.73 23.68
CA ARG A 213 -25.06 -0.54 24.93
C ARG A 213 -26.51 -1.04 24.86
N PHE A 214 -27.05 -1.26 23.66
CA PHE A 214 -28.37 -1.86 23.47
C PHE A 214 -28.43 -3.35 23.84
N LEU A 215 -27.29 -4.05 23.82
CA LEU A 215 -27.25 -5.46 24.23
C LEU A 215 -27.34 -5.60 25.76
N PRO A 216 -28.06 -6.61 26.28
CA PRO A 216 -28.11 -6.92 27.70
C PRO A 216 -26.73 -6.97 28.36
N ASN A 217 -26.60 -6.31 29.52
CA ASN A 217 -25.31 -6.11 30.17
C ASN A 217 -24.91 -7.35 31.01
N PRO A 218 -23.79 -8.04 30.68
CA PRO A 218 -23.34 -9.22 31.43
C PRO A 218 -22.96 -8.91 32.88
N HIS A 219 -22.68 -7.64 33.21
CA HIS A 219 -22.36 -7.20 34.56
C HIS A 219 -23.45 -7.53 35.61
N TRP A 220 -24.70 -7.72 35.19
CA TRP A 220 -25.81 -8.07 36.08
C TRP A 220 -25.90 -9.57 36.39
N VAL A 221 -25.12 -10.39 35.70
CA VAL A 221 -24.98 -11.82 35.96
C VAL A 221 -23.75 -11.99 36.86
N PRO A 222 -23.93 -12.32 38.16
CA PRO A 222 -22.84 -12.36 39.14
C PRO A 222 -21.63 -13.19 38.68
N GLU A 223 -21.89 -14.31 38.02
CA GLU A 223 -20.90 -15.26 37.51
C GLU A 223 -20.05 -14.65 36.39
N LEU A 224 -20.65 -13.80 35.54
CA LEU A 224 -19.98 -13.19 34.38
C LEU A 224 -19.28 -11.87 34.70
N ARG A 225 -19.58 -11.27 35.85
CA ARG A 225 -19.16 -9.90 36.20
C ARG A 225 -17.65 -9.71 36.20
N GLN A 226 -16.91 -10.70 36.73
CA GLN A 226 -15.45 -10.64 36.88
C GLN A 226 -14.70 -10.86 35.56
N TYR A 227 -15.30 -11.60 34.63
CA TYR A 227 -14.71 -11.98 33.34
C TYR A 227 -14.79 -10.85 32.31
N THR A 228 -14.04 -10.98 31.21
CA THR A 228 -14.05 -10.01 30.08
C THR A 228 -14.74 -10.63 28.86
N GLY A 229 -14.98 -9.83 27.83
CA GLY A 229 -15.51 -10.33 26.56
C GLY A 229 -14.61 -11.33 25.82
N LEU A 230 -13.37 -11.55 26.28
CA LEU A 230 -12.49 -12.61 25.79
C LEU A 230 -12.83 -13.98 26.38
N ASN A 231 -13.49 -14.02 27.54
CA ASN A 231 -13.92 -15.28 28.14
C ASN A 231 -15.13 -15.84 27.37
N GLU A 232 -15.07 -17.14 27.05
CA GLU A 232 -16.09 -17.81 26.24
C GLU A 232 -17.50 -17.68 26.84
N GLU A 233 -17.65 -17.77 28.16
CA GLU A 233 -18.94 -17.63 28.84
C GLU A 233 -19.57 -16.24 28.62
N VAL A 234 -18.76 -15.17 28.72
CA VAL A 234 -19.22 -13.80 28.46
C VAL A 234 -19.50 -13.59 26.99
N ALA A 235 -18.62 -14.06 26.11
CA ALA A 235 -18.78 -13.95 24.67
C ALA A 235 -20.06 -14.67 24.19
N ALA A 236 -20.29 -15.89 24.68
CA ALA A 236 -21.49 -16.68 24.40
C ALA A 236 -22.75 -16.01 24.96
N TYR A 237 -22.69 -15.47 26.18
CA TYR A 237 -23.81 -14.72 26.75
C TYR A 237 -24.16 -13.52 25.87
N VAL A 238 -23.18 -12.70 25.48
CA VAL A 238 -23.42 -11.50 24.65
C VAL A 238 -23.94 -11.88 23.26
N PHE A 239 -23.33 -12.87 22.62
CA PHE A 239 -23.65 -13.26 21.24
C PHE A 239 -25.01 -13.96 21.10
N ASN A 240 -25.50 -14.60 22.17
CA ASN A 240 -26.82 -15.23 22.18
C ASN A 240 -27.95 -14.30 22.62
N GLN A 241 -27.66 -13.01 22.90
CA GLN A 241 -28.73 -12.05 23.17
C GLN A 241 -29.56 -11.75 21.93
N PRO A 242 -30.86 -11.42 22.09
CA PRO A 242 -31.70 -10.97 21.00
C PRO A 242 -31.06 -9.79 20.24
N GLY A 243 -31.02 -9.89 18.92
CA GLY A 243 -30.46 -8.86 18.03
C GLY A 243 -28.93 -8.86 17.89
N ALA A 244 -28.16 -9.61 18.69
CA ALA A 244 -26.69 -9.59 18.61
C ALA A 244 -26.16 -10.16 17.27
N LYS A 245 -26.67 -11.31 16.85
CA LYS A 245 -26.26 -11.98 15.60
C LYS A 245 -26.72 -11.18 14.38
N GLU A 246 -27.98 -10.79 14.37
CA GLU A 246 -28.56 -9.96 13.30
C GLU A 246 -27.81 -8.64 13.16
N PHE A 247 -27.49 -7.97 14.27
CA PHE A 247 -26.68 -6.76 14.24
C PHE A 247 -25.31 -7.01 13.60
N LEU A 248 -24.61 -8.06 14.03
CA LEU A 248 -23.29 -8.39 13.49
C LEU A 248 -23.35 -8.64 11.98
N ASP A 249 -24.33 -9.41 11.52
CA ASP A 249 -24.50 -9.74 10.10
C ASP A 249 -24.79 -8.49 9.26
N ARG A 250 -25.76 -7.67 9.69
CA ARG A 250 -26.11 -6.42 8.99
C ARG A 250 -25.00 -5.39 9.00
N TYR A 251 -24.26 -5.30 10.11
CA TYR A 251 -23.17 -4.35 10.22
C TYR A 251 -21.98 -4.78 9.35
N ALA A 252 -21.68 -6.07 9.26
CA ALA A 252 -20.69 -6.60 8.33
C ALA A 252 -21.06 -6.31 6.87
N GLU A 253 -22.32 -6.56 6.47
CA GLU A 253 -22.84 -6.19 5.13
C GLU A 253 -22.63 -4.69 4.83
N MET A 254 -22.94 -3.82 5.80
CA MET A 254 -22.73 -2.38 5.64
C MET A 254 -21.24 -2.02 5.52
N LEU A 255 -20.37 -2.67 6.29
CA LEU A 255 -18.93 -2.46 6.23
C LEU A 255 -18.35 -2.87 4.88
N GLN A 256 -18.88 -3.90 4.22
CA GLN A 256 -18.46 -4.27 2.86
C GLN A 256 -18.74 -3.14 1.86
N LEU A 257 -19.91 -2.50 1.96
CA LEU A 257 -20.27 -1.36 1.12
C LEU A 257 -19.36 -0.15 1.38
N ILE A 258 -19.10 0.14 2.66
CA ILE A 258 -18.16 1.22 3.06
C ILE A 258 -16.75 0.90 2.57
N ALA A 259 -16.29 -0.34 2.70
CA ALA A 259 -14.97 -0.78 2.30
C ALA A 259 -14.76 -0.61 0.79
N ALA A 260 -15.76 -0.96 -0.04
CA ALA A 260 -15.72 -0.71 -1.47
C ALA A 260 -15.63 0.80 -1.79
N GLY A 261 -16.35 1.64 -1.04
CA GLY A 261 -16.24 3.09 -1.13
C GLY A 261 -14.84 3.59 -0.77
N TYR A 262 -14.26 3.13 0.34
CA TYR A 262 -12.92 3.50 0.76
C TYR A 262 -11.84 3.10 -0.25
N ARG A 263 -11.93 1.90 -0.83
CA ARG A 263 -11.01 1.46 -1.89
C ARG A 263 -11.07 2.40 -3.10
N ARG A 264 -12.26 2.78 -3.56
CA ARG A 264 -12.42 3.74 -4.68
C ARG A 264 -11.81 5.11 -4.38
N GLU A 265 -11.93 5.58 -3.15
CA GLU A 265 -11.39 6.88 -2.72
C GLU A 265 -9.92 6.81 -2.28
N GLY A 266 -9.26 5.66 -2.42
CA GLY A 266 -7.85 5.46 -2.06
C GLY A 266 -7.59 5.39 -0.55
N LYS A 267 -8.62 5.25 0.30
CA LYS A 267 -8.47 5.05 1.75
C LYS A 267 -8.16 3.59 2.05
N ARG A 268 -6.94 3.33 2.54
CA ARG A 268 -6.41 1.97 2.77
C ARG A 268 -6.51 1.47 4.21
N TYR A 269 -6.82 2.35 5.17
CA TYR A 269 -6.95 2.01 6.59
C TYR A 269 -8.29 2.49 7.12
N VAL A 270 -8.94 1.68 7.96
CA VAL A 270 -10.15 2.06 8.69
C VAL A 270 -10.06 1.64 10.16
N THR A 271 -10.41 2.53 11.07
CA THR A 271 -10.57 2.21 12.49
C THR A 271 -12.05 2.13 12.86
N ILE A 272 -12.48 0.95 13.28
CA ILE A 272 -13.85 0.64 13.71
C ILE A 272 -13.87 0.51 15.23
N ALA A 273 -14.41 1.50 15.91
CA ALA A 273 -14.51 1.55 17.36
C ALA A 273 -15.84 0.99 17.87
N VAL A 274 -15.79 -0.14 18.55
CA VAL A 274 -16.92 -0.83 19.19
C VAL A 274 -17.01 -0.44 20.66
N GLY A 275 -18.06 0.29 21.02
CA GLY A 275 -18.23 0.90 22.34
C GLY A 275 -19.25 0.18 23.21
N CYS A 276 -18.94 -0.01 24.49
CA CYS A 276 -19.95 -0.24 25.52
C CYS A 276 -19.72 0.72 26.69
N THR A 277 -20.46 0.63 27.79
CA THR A 277 -20.26 1.61 28.89
C THR A 277 -18.83 1.57 29.46
N GLY A 278 -18.34 0.37 29.80
CA GLY A 278 -17.08 0.19 30.53
C GLY A 278 -15.91 -0.36 29.71
N GLY A 279 -16.11 -0.76 28.45
CA GLY A 279 -15.03 -1.29 27.60
C GLY A 279 -14.56 -2.71 27.92
N LYS A 280 -15.28 -3.45 28.78
CA LYS A 280 -14.85 -4.78 29.30
C LYS A 280 -15.56 -5.99 28.68
N HIS A 281 -16.89 -5.94 28.56
CA HIS A 281 -17.72 -7.11 28.21
C HIS A 281 -18.23 -7.07 26.78
N ARG A 282 -19.32 -6.31 26.54
CA ARG A 282 -20.06 -6.28 25.27
C ARG A 282 -19.22 -5.81 24.10
N SER A 283 -18.47 -4.73 24.29
CA SER A 283 -17.59 -4.18 23.26
C SER A 283 -16.49 -5.16 22.87
N VAL A 284 -15.82 -5.76 23.85
CA VAL A 284 -14.74 -6.74 23.63
C VAL A 284 -15.27 -7.96 22.87
N ALA A 285 -16.35 -8.57 23.35
CA ALA A 285 -16.94 -9.75 22.72
C ALA A 285 -17.39 -9.49 21.27
N MET A 286 -18.01 -8.32 21.02
CA MET A 286 -18.48 -7.96 19.68
C MET A 286 -17.34 -7.55 18.75
N SER A 287 -16.27 -6.94 19.25
CA SER A 287 -15.05 -6.65 18.48
C SER A 287 -14.40 -7.93 17.96
N GLU A 288 -14.24 -8.96 18.81
CA GLU A 288 -13.69 -10.26 18.42
C GLU A 288 -14.50 -10.92 17.30
N LYS A 289 -15.83 -10.95 17.46
CA LYS A 289 -16.73 -11.54 16.46
C LYS A 289 -16.73 -10.75 15.14
N LEU A 290 -16.69 -9.42 15.21
CA LEU A 290 -16.63 -8.58 14.02
C LEU A 290 -15.32 -8.74 13.27
N ALA A 291 -14.18 -8.73 13.98
CA ALA A 291 -12.88 -8.94 13.36
C ALA A 291 -12.78 -10.31 12.70
N ALA A 292 -13.24 -11.39 13.37
CA ALA A 292 -13.27 -12.72 12.79
C ALA A 292 -14.13 -12.79 11.52
N ARG A 293 -15.28 -12.08 11.49
CA ARG A 293 -16.13 -12.01 10.30
C ARG A 293 -15.43 -11.30 9.15
N LEU A 294 -14.86 -10.13 9.40
CA LEU A 294 -14.13 -9.36 8.40
C LEU A 294 -12.93 -10.14 7.85
N ALA A 295 -12.17 -10.82 8.71
CA ALA A 295 -11.06 -11.67 8.28
C ALA A 295 -11.53 -12.82 7.37
N SER A 296 -12.67 -13.45 7.66
CA SER A 296 -13.24 -14.49 6.80
C SER A 296 -13.71 -13.99 5.43
N GLU A 297 -13.87 -12.68 5.28
CA GLU A 297 -14.30 -12.01 4.04
C GLU A 297 -13.11 -11.40 3.26
N GLY A 298 -11.86 -11.70 3.66
CA GLY A 298 -10.66 -11.20 2.98
C GLY A 298 -10.29 -9.76 3.34
N VAL A 299 -10.59 -9.33 4.57
CA VAL A 299 -10.15 -8.03 5.09
C VAL A 299 -9.04 -8.28 6.11
N GLU A 300 -7.85 -7.72 5.89
CA GLU A 300 -6.79 -7.76 6.91
C GLU A 300 -7.25 -7.03 8.17
N THR A 301 -7.41 -7.75 9.30
CA THR A 301 -7.90 -7.17 10.55
C THR A 301 -6.86 -7.15 11.67
N VAL A 302 -6.81 -6.05 12.41
CA VAL A 302 -6.08 -5.94 13.68
C VAL A 302 -7.09 -5.66 14.80
N ILE A 303 -6.98 -6.37 15.92
CA ILE A 303 -7.86 -6.17 17.09
C ILE A 303 -7.10 -5.41 18.18
N VAL A 304 -7.77 -4.42 18.78
CA VAL A 304 -7.24 -3.64 19.90
C VAL A 304 -8.29 -3.49 21.00
N HIS A 305 -7.94 -3.75 22.26
CA HIS A 305 -8.83 -3.49 23.39
C HIS A 305 -8.33 -2.31 24.23
N ARG A 306 -8.81 -1.10 23.92
CA ARG A 306 -8.28 0.16 24.48
C ARG A 306 -8.42 0.26 26.00
N ASP A 307 -9.58 -0.12 26.51
CA ASP A 307 -9.96 0.13 27.91
C ASP A 307 -10.11 -1.15 28.75
N MET A 308 -9.80 -2.31 28.17
CA MET A 308 -9.85 -3.57 28.90
C MET A 308 -8.80 -3.58 30.01
N GLY A 309 -9.23 -3.84 31.25
CA GLY A 309 -8.40 -3.76 32.45
C GLY A 309 -8.37 -2.37 33.11
N ARG A 310 -9.11 -1.38 32.58
CA ARG A 310 -9.24 -0.04 33.19
C ARG A 310 -10.54 0.16 33.96
N GLU A 311 -11.47 -0.80 33.88
CA GLU A 311 -12.85 -0.75 34.38
C GLU A 311 -13.04 -0.37 35.85
#